data_AF-A0A8T1TKB3-F1
#
_entry.id   AF-A0A8T1TKB3-F1
#
_cell.length_a   1.000
_cell.length_b   1.000
_cell.length_c   1.000
_cell.angle_alpha   90.00
_cell.angle_beta   90.00
_cell.angle_gamma   90.00
#
_symmetry.space_group_name_H-M   'P 1'
#
loop_
_entity.id
_entity.type
_entity.pdbx_description
1 polymer ?
#
loop_
_entity_poly.entity_id
_entity_poly.type
_entity_poly.pdbx_seq_one_letter_code
_entity_poly.pdbx_strand_id
1 'polypeptide(L)'
;MVDRLAMMRKNWSNFAVVFTETANKNKHMTLQCAKQLHSHMQLDRARNDLEIAAGAGLGSLDVSQHLFESKLPRETKRTFTVTDLSPVMVRMAKENFSDVNSRGVCIKFKEANGHTIWGSPERSPLRGHAAANKELGLEENTAEHSDFIMRRDLPALHQRFAQTGFNHVGIWPF
;
A
#
# COMPACT_ATOMS: atom_id res chain seq x y z
N MET A 1 14.69 8.00 -16.56
CA MET A 1 13.96 7.13 -15.60
C MET A 1 14.09 7.66 -14.16
N VAL A 2 15.30 8.04 -13.71
CA VAL A 2 15.54 8.67 -12.39
C VAL A 2 14.77 9.99 -12.20
N ASP A 3 14.72 10.85 -13.22
CA ASP A 3 14.02 12.14 -13.14
C ASP A 3 12.50 11.99 -12.97
N ARG A 4 11.91 10.98 -13.61
CA ARG A 4 10.48 10.70 -13.52
C ARG A 4 10.10 10.21 -12.12
N LEU A 5 10.93 9.35 -11.53
CA LEU A 5 10.71 8.86 -10.17
C LEU A 5 10.84 9.99 -9.14
N ALA A 6 11.83 10.86 -9.29
CA ALA A 6 12.01 12.03 -8.43
C ALA A 6 10.81 12.99 -8.55
N MET A 7 10.31 13.21 -9.76
CA MET A 7 9.10 13.99 -10.01
C MET A 7 7.86 13.37 -9.34
N MET A 8 7.60 12.07 -9.53
CA MET A 8 6.47 11.38 -8.90
C MET A 8 6.53 11.44 -7.37
N ARG A 9 7.72 11.24 -6.79
CA ARG A 9 7.94 11.39 -5.35
C ARG A 9 7.58 12.80 -4.87
N LYS A 10 8.03 13.83 -5.60
CA LYS A 10 7.73 15.23 -5.29
C LYS A 10 6.22 15.50 -5.36
N ASN A 11 5.55 15.06 -6.42
CA ASN A 11 4.12 15.28 -6.62
C ASN A 11 3.29 14.60 -5.53
N TRP A 12 3.57 13.33 -5.22
CA TRP A 12 2.91 12.63 -4.11
C TRP A 12 3.16 13.31 -2.75
N SER A 13 4.36 13.85 -2.52
CA SER A 13 4.68 14.55 -1.29
C SER A 13 3.92 15.87 -1.14
N ASN A 14 3.72 16.60 -2.24
CA ASN A 14 2.91 17.82 -2.25
C ASN A 14 1.42 17.49 -2.03
N PHE A 15 0.94 16.40 -2.61
CA PHE A 15 -0.45 15.98 -2.52
C PHE A 15 -0.80 15.24 -1.22
N ALA A 16 0.21 14.84 -0.43
CA ALA A 16 0.05 13.91 0.69
C ALA A 16 -0.99 14.36 1.74
N VAL A 17 -0.94 15.64 2.13
CA VAL A 17 -1.85 16.21 3.13
C VAL A 17 -3.29 16.19 2.60
N VAL A 18 -3.51 16.69 1.39
CA VAL A 18 -4.84 16.78 0.76
C VAL A 18 -5.45 15.39 0.55
N PHE A 19 -4.66 14.43 0.06
CA PHE A 19 -5.10 13.05 -0.08
C PHE A 19 -5.51 12.45 1.27
N THR A 20 -4.68 12.63 2.29
CA THR A 20 -4.93 12.07 3.62
C THR A 20 -6.15 12.70 4.28
N GLU A 21 -6.32 14.02 4.16
CA GLU A 21 -7.53 14.71 4.64
C GLU A 21 -8.79 14.21 3.93
N THR A 22 -8.71 13.97 2.62
CA THR A 22 -9.84 13.42 1.84
C THR A 22 -10.18 12.00 2.27
N ALA A 23 -9.15 11.16 2.43
CA ALA A 23 -9.31 9.80 2.95
C ALA A 23 -9.88 9.80 4.38
N ASN A 24 -9.50 10.79 5.20
CA ASN A 24 -10.02 11.00 6.56
C ASN A 24 -11.45 11.52 6.59
N LYS A 25 -11.86 12.41 5.68
CA LYS A 25 -13.26 12.85 5.54
C LYS A 25 -14.18 11.67 5.27
N ASN A 26 -13.70 10.68 4.51
CA ASN A 26 -14.39 9.42 4.22
C ASN A 26 -13.85 8.23 5.02
N LYS A 27 -13.31 8.47 6.22
CA LYS A 27 -12.60 7.45 7.01
C LYS A 27 -13.38 6.15 7.19
N HIS A 28 -14.70 6.23 7.38
CA HIS A 28 -15.56 5.05 7.50
C HIS A 28 -15.51 4.15 6.26
N MET A 29 -15.66 4.73 5.08
CA MET A 29 -15.61 3.98 3.82
C MET A 29 -14.20 3.45 3.55
N THR A 30 -13.18 4.29 3.74
CA THR A 30 -11.77 3.88 3.60
C THR A 30 -11.44 2.68 4.49
N LEU A 31 -11.83 2.71 5.77
CA LEU A 31 -11.60 1.62 6.71
C LEU A 31 -12.44 0.38 6.40
N GLN A 32 -13.68 0.54 5.92
CA GLN A 32 -14.51 -0.60 5.49
C GLN A 32 -13.88 -1.33 4.30
N CYS A 33 -13.42 -0.60 3.29
CA CYS A 33 -12.71 -1.17 2.15
C CYS A 33 -11.44 -1.90 2.59
N ALA A 34 -10.64 -1.28 3.47
CA ALA A 34 -9.44 -1.88 4.03
C ALA A 34 -9.75 -3.18 4.80
N LYS A 35 -10.72 -3.14 5.73
CA LYS A 35 -11.18 -4.32 6.49
C LYS A 35 -11.62 -5.46 5.61
N GLN A 36 -12.41 -5.17 4.58
CA GLN A 36 -12.85 -6.21 3.67
C GLN A 36 -11.66 -6.82 2.94
N LEU A 37 -10.75 -5.98 2.42
CA LEU A 37 -9.52 -6.44 1.76
C LEU A 37 -8.68 -7.34 2.69
N HIS A 38 -8.45 -6.90 3.93
CA HIS A 38 -7.62 -7.61 4.91
C HIS A 38 -8.27 -8.88 5.45
N SER A 39 -9.60 -8.96 5.50
CA SER A 39 -10.32 -10.18 5.93
C SER A 39 -10.02 -11.40 5.07
N HIS A 40 -9.61 -11.17 3.82
CA HIS A 40 -9.22 -12.22 2.87
C HIS A 40 -7.71 -12.51 2.89
N MET A 41 -6.94 -11.75 3.66
CA MET A 41 -5.52 -11.95 3.86
C MET A 41 -5.29 -12.79 5.12
N GLN A 42 -4.34 -13.73 5.07
CA GLN A 42 -3.98 -14.56 6.23
C GLN A 42 -3.09 -13.81 7.23
N LEU A 43 -3.44 -12.56 7.53
CA LEU A 43 -2.68 -11.65 8.37
C LEU A 43 -2.58 -12.14 9.81
N ASP A 44 -3.49 -12.97 10.30
CA ASP A 44 -3.39 -13.57 11.64
C ASP A 44 -2.29 -14.64 11.74
N ARG A 45 -1.75 -15.09 10.61
CA ARG A 45 -0.71 -16.14 10.49
C ARG A 45 0.57 -15.67 9.80
N ALA A 46 0.59 -14.44 9.28
CA ALA A 46 1.74 -13.89 8.57
C ALA A 46 2.91 -13.57 9.52
N ARG A 47 4.15 -13.87 9.14
CA ARG A 47 5.33 -13.51 9.96
C ARG A 47 5.96 -12.20 9.50
N ASN A 48 5.89 -11.93 8.21
CA ASN A 48 6.45 -10.73 7.61
C ASN A 48 5.41 -10.18 6.64
N ASP A 49 4.98 -8.96 6.89
CA ASP A 49 3.99 -8.26 6.09
C ASP A 49 4.65 -7.01 5.52
N LEU A 50 4.48 -6.80 4.21
CA LEU A 50 4.97 -5.64 3.48
C LEU A 50 3.79 -4.96 2.80
N GLU A 51 3.49 -3.74 3.21
CA GLU A 51 2.48 -2.92 2.57
C GLU A 51 3.17 -1.87 1.69
N ILE A 52 2.77 -1.81 0.42
CA ILE A 52 3.31 -0.92 -0.60
C ILE A 52 2.26 0.14 -0.93
N ALA A 53 2.67 1.40 -0.99
CA ALA A 53 1.80 2.55 -1.19
C ALA A 53 0.75 2.69 -0.08
N ALA A 54 1.20 2.56 1.17
CA ALA A 54 0.35 2.63 2.36
C ALA A 54 -0.19 4.05 2.64
N GLY A 55 0.30 5.08 1.93
CA GLY A 55 -0.02 6.48 2.20
C GLY A 55 0.33 6.84 3.65
N ALA A 56 -0.57 7.59 4.30
CA ALA A 56 -0.45 7.94 5.71
C ALA A 56 -0.79 6.79 6.68
N GLY A 57 -0.95 5.54 6.21
CA GLY A 57 -1.07 4.36 7.07
C GLY A 57 -2.45 4.10 7.67
N LEU A 58 -3.52 4.72 7.16
CA LEU A 58 -4.89 4.50 7.68
C LEU A 58 -5.34 3.04 7.52
N GLY A 59 -5.09 2.43 6.36
CA GLY A 59 -5.34 1.00 6.13
C GLY A 59 -4.39 0.12 6.95
N SER A 60 -3.13 0.54 7.09
CA SER A 60 -2.11 -0.15 7.87
C SER A 60 -2.51 -0.33 9.34
N LEU A 61 -3.28 0.60 9.92
CA LEU A 61 -3.80 0.45 11.28
C LEU A 61 -4.65 -0.81 11.42
N ASP A 62 -5.47 -1.11 10.41
CA ASP A 62 -6.30 -2.33 10.39
C ASP A 62 -5.44 -3.58 10.25
N VAL A 63 -4.44 -3.58 9.35
CA VAL A 63 -3.43 -4.66 9.25
C VAL A 63 -2.80 -4.92 10.62
N SER A 64 -2.37 -3.86 11.30
CA SER A 64 -1.70 -3.98 12.60
C SER A 64 -2.58 -4.67 13.64
N GLN A 65 -3.90 -4.44 13.65
CA GLN A 65 -4.84 -5.12 14.55
C GLN A 65 -4.83 -6.64 14.32
N HIS A 66 -4.90 -7.07 13.06
CA HIS A 66 -4.77 -8.50 12.71
C HIS A 66 -3.42 -9.09 13.14
N LEU A 67 -2.34 -8.31 13.05
CA LEU A 67 -1.02 -8.76 13.49
C LEU A 67 -0.93 -8.87 15.02
N PHE A 68 -1.62 -8.02 15.76
CA PHE A 68 -1.67 -8.06 17.22
C PHE A 68 -2.55 -9.20 17.75
N GLU A 69 -3.59 -9.57 17.02
CA GLU A 69 -4.53 -10.66 17.32
C GLU A 69 -4.12 -12.01 16.70
N SER A 70 -2.81 -12.16 16.50
CA SER A 70 -2.16 -13.35 15.94
C SER A 70 -2.68 -14.69 16.48
N LYS A 71 -2.78 -15.68 15.58
CA LYS A 71 -2.93 -17.10 15.96
C LYS A 71 -1.59 -17.84 16.05
N LEU A 72 -0.47 -17.15 15.82
CA LEU A 72 0.88 -17.71 15.97
C LEU A 72 1.28 -17.78 17.46
N PRO A 73 2.20 -18.70 17.84
CA PRO A 73 2.79 -18.74 19.17
C PRO A 73 3.38 -17.39 19.58
N ARG A 74 3.29 -17.04 20.87
CA ARG A 74 3.72 -15.73 21.40
C ARG A 74 5.19 -15.42 21.15
N GLU A 75 6.07 -16.42 21.14
CA GLU A 75 7.49 -16.22 20.82
C GLU A 75 7.79 -15.93 19.34
N THR A 76 6.79 -16.05 18.45
CA THR A 76 7.00 -15.85 17.02
C THR A 76 7.28 -14.38 16.73
N LYS A 77 8.50 -14.08 16.27
CA LYS A 77 8.85 -12.74 15.81
C LYS A 77 8.05 -12.39 14.56
N ARG A 78 7.41 -11.22 14.58
CA ARG A 78 6.64 -10.69 13.46
C ARG A 78 7.17 -9.32 13.04
N THR A 79 7.18 -9.07 11.74
CA THR A 79 7.61 -7.78 11.17
C THR A 79 6.51 -7.25 10.26
N PHE A 80 6.14 -5.99 10.46
CA PHE A 80 5.28 -5.26 9.54
C PHE A 80 6.03 -4.08 8.96
N THR A 81 6.16 -4.03 7.63
CA THR A 81 6.86 -2.95 6.93
C THR A 81 5.85 -2.15 6.13
N VAL A 82 5.60 -0.92 6.58
CA VAL A 82 4.75 0.07 5.92
C VAL A 82 5.62 0.90 5.00
N THR A 83 5.28 0.96 3.71
CA THR A 83 6.06 1.71 2.73
C THR A 83 5.22 2.62 1.86
N ASP A 84 5.79 3.77 1.53
CA ASP A 84 5.23 4.69 0.55
C ASP A 84 6.35 5.36 -0.24
N LEU A 85 6.06 5.80 -1.47
CA LEU A 85 7.03 6.54 -2.27
C LEU A 85 7.28 7.95 -1.68
N SER A 86 6.26 8.55 -1.08
CA SER A 86 6.35 9.89 -0.51
C SER A 86 6.96 9.88 0.89
N PRO A 87 8.08 10.59 1.13
CA PRO A 87 8.61 10.79 2.49
C PRO A 87 7.59 11.46 3.43
N VAL A 88 6.70 12.32 2.90
CA VAL A 88 5.65 12.98 3.69
C VAL A 88 4.62 11.96 4.16
N MET A 89 4.15 11.07 3.27
CA MET A 89 3.25 9.98 3.65
C MET A 89 3.88 9.04 4.67
N VAL A 90 5.15 8.66 4.47
CA VAL A 90 5.88 7.81 5.43
C VAL A 90 5.98 8.48 6.81
N ARG A 91 6.22 9.80 6.85
CA ARG A 91 6.24 10.56 8.11
C ARG A 91 4.86 10.56 8.78
N MET A 92 3.81 10.86 8.03
CA MET A 92 2.43 10.85 8.55
C MET A 92 2.00 9.46 9.02
N ALA A 93 2.44 8.40 8.35
CA ALA A 93 2.21 7.03 8.80
C ALA A 93 2.92 6.75 10.13
N LYS A 94 4.17 7.20 10.31
CA LYS A 94 4.87 7.09 11.61
C LYS A 94 4.10 7.82 12.71
N GLU A 95 3.62 9.03 12.44
CA GLU A 95 2.85 9.84 13.38
C GLU A 95 1.53 9.14 13.76
N ASN A 96 0.78 8.60 12.80
CA ASN A 96 -0.45 7.85 13.07
C ASN A 96 -0.24 6.57 13.90
N PHE A 97 0.99 6.06 13.96
CA PHE A 97 1.37 4.89 14.74
C PHE A 97 2.08 5.21 16.06
N SER A 98 2.27 6.49 16.42
CA SER A 98 3.02 6.87 17.62
C SER A 98 2.45 6.26 18.90
N ASP A 99 1.12 6.14 18.96
CA ASP A 99 0.39 5.70 20.14
C ASP A 99 -0.05 4.22 20.03
N VAL A 100 0.36 3.53 18.96
CA VAL A 100 0.01 2.13 18.75
C VAL A 100 0.92 1.25 19.61
N ASN A 101 0.32 0.56 20.58
CA ASN A 101 1.02 -0.50 21.29
C ASN A 101 1.24 -1.71 20.36
N SER A 102 2.47 -1.87 19.89
CA SER A 102 2.83 -2.87 18.89
C SER A 102 2.76 -4.32 19.38
N ARG A 103 2.56 -4.57 20.68
CA ARG A 103 2.37 -5.91 21.27
C ARG A 103 3.43 -6.94 20.83
N GLY A 104 4.66 -6.49 20.62
CA GLY A 104 5.80 -7.33 20.21
C GLY A 104 6.01 -7.48 18.70
N VAL A 105 5.16 -6.87 17.87
CA VAL A 105 5.37 -6.78 16.41
C VAL A 105 6.39 -5.69 16.11
N CYS A 106 7.39 -5.99 15.28
CA CYS A 106 8.36 -5.01 14.79
C CYS A 106 7.76 -4.23 13.62
N ILE A 107 7.30 -3.00 13.86
CA ILE A 107 6.73 -2.14 12.82
C ILE A 107 7.83 -1.23 12.26
N LYS A 108 7.97 -1.20 10.94
CA LYS A 108 8.97 -0.42 10.21
C LYS A 108 8.28 0.47 9.20
N PHE A 109 8.77 1.68 9.04
CA PHE A 109 8.28 2.65 8.08
C PHE A 109 9.43 3.04 7.14
N LYS A 110 9.24 2.84 5.84
CA LYS A 110 10.33 3.01 4.87
C LYS A 110 9.84 3.65 3.57
N GLU A 111 10.65 4.55 3.03
CA GLU A 111 10.43 5.06 1.67
C GLU A 111 10.66 3.92 0.65
N ALA A 112 9.70 3.74 -0.24
CA ALA A 112 9.80 2.81 -1.34
C ALA A 112 10.71 3.37 -2.44
N ASN A 113 11.53 2.51 -3.04
CA ASN A 113 12.50 2.87 -4.07
C ASN A 113 11.93 2.97 -5.49
N GLY A 114 10.63 3.25 -5.63
CA GLY A 114 10.03 3.57 -6.94
C GLY A 114 9.59 2.41 -7.80
N HIS A 115 9.19 1.29 -7.19
CA HIS A 115 8.45 0.24 -7.89
C HIS A 115 6.99 0.32 -7.46
N THR A 116 6.17 0.95 -8.29
CA THR A 116 4.73 1.02 -8.04
C THR A 116 4.05 -0.13 -8.74
N ILE A 117 3.42 -1.02 -7.97
CA ILE A 117 2.58 -2.09 -8.51
C ILE A 117 1.16 -1.53 -8.56
N TRP A 118 0.75 -1.02 -9.72
CA TRP A 118 -0.63 -0.64 -9.94
C TRP A 118 -1.44 -1.86 -10.40
N GLY A 119 -2.64 -2.02 -9.86
CA GLY A 119 -3.65 -2.91 -10.45
C GLY A 119 -4.16 -2.34 -11.78
N SER A 120 -4.80 -3.17 -12.61
CA SER A 120 -5.39 -2.71 -13.88
C SER A 120 -6.33 -1.51 -13.63
N PRO A 121 -6.23 -0.43 -14.42
CA PRO A 121 -7.01 0.79 -14.20
C PRO A 121 -8.49 0.55 -14.49
N GLU A 122 -8.78 -0.40 -15.38
CA GLU A 122 -10.14 -0.81 -15.69
C GLU A 122 -10.79 -1.56 -14.53
N ARG A 123 -9.96 -2.12 -13.66
CA ARG A 123 -10.37 -3.04 -12.60
C ARG A 123 -9.90 -2.63 -11.21
N SER A 124 -9.89 -1.32 -10.94
CA SER A 124 -9.55 -0.76 -9.64
C SER A 124 -10.77 -0.01 -9.12
N PRO A 125 -11.28 -0.33 -7.91
CA PRO A 125 -12.37 0.43 -7.29
C PRO A 125 -11.94 1.87 -6.95
N LEU A 126 -10.63 2.18 -7.05
CA LEU A 126 -10.04 3.50 -6.85
C LEU A 126 -10.01 4.37 -8.13
N ARG A 127 -10.90 4.15 -9.09
CA ARG A 127 -11.16 5.12 -10.20
C ARG A 127 -11.46 6.56 -9.71
N GLY A 128 -11.69 6.76 -8.42
CA GLY A 128 -12.05 8.03 -7.79
C GLY A 128 -10.92 9.02 -7.46
N HIS A 129 -9.79 9.05 -8.18
CA HIS A 129 -8.76 10.08 -7.92
C HIS A 129 -8.35 10.85 -9.18
N ALA A 130 -9.31 11.42 -9.91
CA ALA A 130 -9.02 12.40 -10.97
C ALA A 130 -8.05 13.50 -10.49
N ALA A 131 -8.22 13.95 -9.23
CA ALA A 131 -7.31 14.90 -8.59
C ALA A 131 -5.88 14.36 -8.42
N ALA A 132 -5.69 13.10 -7.98
CA ALA A 132 -4.35 12.53 -7.87
C ALA A 132 -3.73 12.32 -9.26
N ASN A 133 -4.50 11.86 -10.24
CA ASN A 133 -4.03 11.68 -11.61
C ASN A 133 -3.57 13.02 -12.21
N LYS A 134 -4.34 14.10 -12.00
CA LYS A 134 -3.95 15.45 -12.41
C LYS A 134 -2.66 15.93 -11.73
N GLU A 135 -2.56 15.80 -10.41
CA GLU A 135 -1.37 16.20 -9.64
C GLU A 135 -0.12 15.38 -10.00
N LEU A 136 -0.29 14.12 -10.39
CA LEU A 136 0.80 13.26 -10.84
C LEU A 136 1.18 13.49 -12.32
N GLY A 137 0.48 14.38 -13.03
CA GLY A 137 0.70 14.62 -14.46
C GLY A 137 0.35 13.40 -15.32
N LEU A 138 -0.65 12.62 -14.90
CA LEU A 138 -1.13 11.40 -15.56
C LEU A 138 -2.35 11.65 -16.47
N GLU A 139 -2.70 12.90 -16.79
CA GLU A 139 -3.81 13.20 -17.70
C GLU A 139 -3.48 12.84 -19.17
N GLU A 140 -4.49 12.24 -19.82
CA GLU A 140 -4.69 11.93 -21.24
C GLU A 140 -3.44 11.80 -22.14
N ASN A 141 -2.60 10.80 -21.86
CA ASN A 141 -1.98 10.05 -22.95
C ASN A 141 -2.62 8.66 -22.98
N THR A 142 -3.31 8.38 -24.09
CA THR A 142 -4.00 7.13 -24.44
C THR A 142 -3.07 5.92 -24.59
N ALA A 143 -1.83 6.01 -24.13
CA ALA A 143 -0.88 4.91 -24.07
C ALA A 143 -0.87 4.31 -22.66
N GLU A 144 -1.23 3.03 -22.56
CA GLU A 144 -1.22 2.27 -21.30
C GLU A 144 0.08 2.50 -20.51
N HIS A 145 -0.04 3.01 -19.29
CA HIS A 145 1.10 3.18 -18.38
C HIS A 145 1.77 1.81 -18.12
N SER A 146 3.10 1.76 -18.07
CA SER A 146 3.87 0.52 -17.86
C SER A 146 3.47 -0.25 -16.60
N ASP A 147 2.96 0.46 -15.60
CA ASP A 147 2.53 -0.14 -14.34
C ASP A 147 1.20 -0.90 -14.47
N PHE A 148 0.40 -0.58 -15.49
CA PHE A 148 -0.80 -1.33 -15.87
C PHE A 148 -0.48 -2.60 -16.68
N ILE A 149 0.72 -2.68 -17.28
CA ILE A 149 1.21 -3.89 -17.97
C ILE A 149 1.43 -5.03 -16.96
N MET A 150 1.66 -4.74 -15.68
CA MET A 150 1.84 -5.80 -14.66
C MET A 150 0.61 -6.69 -14.47
N ARG A 151 -0.60 -6.23 -14.86
CA ARG A 151 -1.78 -7.09 -14.94
C ARG A 151 -1.97 -7.82 -16.27
N ARG A 152 -1.25 -7.44 -17.34
CA ARG A 152 -1.33 -8.16 -18.63
C ARG A 152 -0.68 -9.53 -18.56
N ASP A 153 0.36 -9.67 -17.74
CA ASP A 153 1.07 -10.94 -17.52
C ASP A 153 1.11 -11.30 -16.02
N LEU A 154 -0.09 -11.62 -15.50
CA LEU A 154 -0.26 -12.13 -14.13
C LEU A 154 0.64 -13.35 -13.85
N PRO A 155 0.84 -14.30 -14.78
CA PRO A 155 1.81 -15.39 -14.60
C PRO A 155 3.23 -14.90 -14.33
N ALA A 156 3.78 -13.97 -15.14
CA ALA A 156 5.12 -13.44 -14.92
C ALA A 156 5.22 -12.65 -13.61
N LEU A 157 4.15 -11.94 -13.21
CA LEU A 157 4.09 -11.25 -11.92
C LEU A 157 4.13 -12.24 -10.76
N HIS A 158 3.32 -13.30 -10.80
CA HIS A 158 3.34 -14.38 -9.80
C HIS A 158 4.72 -15.03 -9.72
N GLN A 159 5.38 -15.27 -10.86
CA GLN A 159 6.71 -15.86 -10.89
C GLN A 159 7.77 -14.97 -10.22
N ARG A 160 7.72 -13.65 -10.46
CA ARG A 160 8.63 -12.70 -9.79
C ARG A 160 8.45 -12.69 -8.27
N PHE A 161 7.19 -12.74 -7.80
CA PHE A 161 6.89 -12.85 -6.37
C PHE A 161 7.32 -14.20 -5.78
N ALA A 162 7.10 -15.31 -6.48
CA ALA A 162 7.57 -16.62 -6.04
C ALA A 162 9.11 -16.69 -5.95
N GLN A 163 9.82 -16.12 -6.94
CA GLN A 163 11.29 -16.01 -6.93
C GLN A 163 11.83 -15.16 -5.78
N THR A 164 11.04 -14.22 -5.27
CA THR A 164 11.39 -13.40 -4.10
C THR A 164 10.95 -14.02 -2.77
N GLY A 165 10.38 -15.24 -2.78
CA GLY A 165 10.06 -16.02 -1.59
C GLY A 165 8.63 -15.86 -1.06
N PHE A 166 7.72 -15.30 -1.85
CA PHE A 166 6.30 -15.24 -1.50
C PHE A 166 5.61 -16.57 -1.83
N ASN A 167 4.89 -17.16 -0.87
CA ASN A 167 4.24 -18.47 -1.02
C ASN A 167 2.81 -18.41 -1.57
N HIS A 168 2.16 -17.26 -1.50
CA HIS A 168 0.81 -17.03 -2.03
C HIS A 168 0.72 -15.63 -2.62
N VAL A 169 0.22 -15.54 -3.86
CA VAL A 169 -0.04 -14.27 -4.55
C VAL A 169 -1.52 -14.25 -4.92
N GLY A 170 -2.29 -13.38 -4.25
CA GLY A 170 -3.70 -13.16 -4.53
C GLY A 170 -3.87 -11.87 -5.33
N ILE A 171 -4.45 -11.96 -6.53
CA ILE A 171 -4.79 -10.80 -7.34
C ILE A 171 -6.30 -10.68 -7.36
N TRP A 172 -6.83 -9.62 -6.75
CA TRP A 172 -8.27 -9.41 -6.73
C TRP A 172 -8.76 -8.84 -8.06
N PRO A 173 -9.67 -9.51 -8.79
CA PRO A 173 -10.35 -8.90 -9.90
C PRO A 173 -11.38 -7.94 -9.31
N PHE A 174 -11.14 -6.64 -9.42
CA PHE A 174 -12.28 -5.74 -9.55
C PHE A 174 -12.51 -5.47 -11.02
#